data_AF-A0A2P5FH16-F1
#
_entry.id   AF-A0A2P5FH16-F1
#
_cell.length_a   1.000
_cell.length_b   1.000
_cell.length_c   1.000
_cell.angle_alpha   90.00
_cell.angle_beta   90.00
_cell.angle_gamma   90.00
#
_symmetry.space_group_name_H-M   'P 1'
#
loop_
_entity.id
_entity.type
_entity.pdbx_description
1 polymer ?
#
loop_
_entity_poly.entity_id
_entity_poly.type
_entity_poly.pdbx_seq_one_letter_code
_entity_poly.pdbx_strand_id
1 'polypeptide(L)'
;MIIIIITFLYLYLFSSYSHFALLTLLHSRSKNPTSNPTLRTQRSRLAYHGDAVPLDGKIEFNKFNYLCRVGWATYTGKVPIWDSQTRTLTDFTTRFTLTVQTPSSAGPNKICYGNGVAFFLGPVGFEIPPNSAGGFLGLYSTSTSSSSRNQILHEKFDSFANPEWDPAFEHVGINNGSLKSAVLAPWNASLHSGNSTNV
;
A
#
# COMPACT_ATOMS: atom_id res chain seq x y z
N MET A 1 -19.21 -9.74 12.35
CA MET A 1 -18.73 -8.39 12.74
C MET A 1 -17.33 -8.57 13.31
N ILE A 2 -16.30 -8.44 12.47
CA ILE A 2 -14.91 -8.53 12.93
C ILE A 2 -14.52 -7.11 13.35
N ILE A 3 -14.47 -6.91 14.66
CA ILE A 3 -13.90 -5.70 15.26
C ILE A 3 -12.39 -5.97 15.32
N ILE A 4 -11.62 -5.32 14.45
CA ILE A 4 -10.17 -5.28 14.61
C ILE A 4 -9.88 -4.22 15.67
N ILE A 5 -9.61 -4.67 16.90
CA ILE A 5 -9.10 -3.82 17.98
C ILE A 5 -7.63 -3.56 17.66
N ILE A 6 -7.31 -2.32 17.29
CA ILE A 6 -5.92 -1.86 17.20
C ILE A 6 -5.48 -1.56 18.64
N THR A 7 -4.84 -2.53 19.27
CA THR A 7 -4.13 -2.30 20.54
C THR A 7 -2.85 -1.54 20.21
N PHE A 8 -2.75 -0.29 20.67
CA PHE A 8 -1.54 0.52 20.57
C PHE A 8 -0.38 -0.19 21.29
N LEU A 9 0.53 -0.80 20.54
CA LEU A 9 1.83 -1.18 21.06
C LEU A 9 2.69 0.09 21.08
N TYR A 10 2.86 0.67 22.27
CA TYR A 10 3.83 1.72 22.54
C TYR A 10 5.23 1.21 22.17
N LEU A 11 5.82 1.72 21.09
CA LEU A 11 7.27 1.64 20.87
C LEU A 11 7.86 3.05 20.82
N TYR A 12 8.76 3.31 21.76
CA TYR A 12 9.54 4.52 21.92
C TYR A 12 10.61 4.67 20.81
N LEU A 13 10.88 5.94 20.45
CA LEU A 13 12.06 6.51 19.77
C LEU A 13 12.20 6.31 18.25
N PHE A 14 12.09 7.41 17.47
CA PHE A 14 13.25 8.13 16.91
C PHE A 14 12.92 9.60 16.61
N SER A 15 13.93 10.45 16.87
CA SER A 15 13.96 11.90 16.65
C SER A 15 14.10 12.26 15.17
N SER A 16 13.50 13.41 14.82
CA SER A 16 13.72 14.28 13.66
C SER A 16 13.10 13.93 12.29
N TYR A 17 12.10 14.76 11.95
CA TYR A 17 11.56 15.18 10.65
C TYR A 17 11.17 14.10 9.62
N SER A 18 9.86 14.02 9.36
CA SER A 18 9.31 13.60 8.07
C SER A 18 7.85 14.04 7.97
N HIS A 19 7.51 14.67 6.85
CA HIS A 19 6.14 14.82 6.38
C HIS A 19 5.82 13.53 5.63
N PHE A 20 4.67 12.90 5.83
CA PHE A 20 4.27 11.68 5.14
C PHE A 20 3.09 11.95 4.18
N ALA A 21 2.95 11.16 3.12
CA ALA A 21 1.89 11.19 2.13
C ALA A 21 1.00 9.96 2.32
N LEU A 22 -0.31 10.18 2.43
CA LEU A 22 -1.34 9.16 2.64
C LEU A 22 -2.00 8.80 1.29
N LEU A 23 -2.08 7.51 0.97
CA LEU A 23 -3.10 7.01 0.05
C LEU A 23 -4.39 6.73 0.84
N THR A 24 -5.55 6.85 0.20
CA THR A 24 -6.72 5.95 0.29
C THR A 24 -8.01 6.63 -0.07
N LEU A 25 -8.93 5.84 -0.63
CA LEU A 25 -10.25 6.28 -1.03
C LEU A 25 -11.05 6.66 0.22
N LEU A 26 -11.37 7.94 0.36
CA LEU A 26 -12.25 8.44 1.41
C LEU A 26 -13.68 8.54 0.85
N HIS A 27 -14.57 7.66 1.30
CA HIS A 27 -15.97 8.04 1.46
C HIS A 27 -16.12 8.78 2.78
N SER A 28 -16.21 10.10 2.70
CA SER A 28 -16.55 10.95 3.84
C SER A 28 -18.01 10.73 4.21
N ARG A 29 -18.28 10.42 5.48
CA ARG A 29 -19.54 10.78 6.11
C ARG A 29 -19.26 11.90 7.11
N SER A 30 -19.35 13.14 6.63
CA SER A 30 -19.34 14.30 7.51
C SER A 30 -20.61 14.33 8.36
N LYS A 31 -20.45 14.50 9.68
CA LYS A 31 -21.50 15.11 10.50
C LYS A 31 -21.32 16.62 10.40
N ASN A 32 -22.28 17.24 9.70
CA ASN A 32 -22.52 18.66 9.43
C ASN A 32 -21.97 19.23 8.10
N PRO A 33 -22.77 20.05 7.40
CA PRO A 33 -22.79 20.07 5.95
C PRO A 33 -22.36 21.43 5.38
N THR A 34 -21.27 21.47 4.61
CA THR A 34 -21.12 22.48 3.55
C THR A 34 -20.21 21.94 2.44
N SER A 35 -20.77 21.89 1.22
CA SER A 35 -20.17 21.52 -0.07
C SER A 35 -19.60 20.10 -0.22
N ASN A 36 -20.46 19.21 -0.70
CA ASN A 36 -20.13 17.89 -1.23
C ASN A 36 -19.36 18.03 -2.57
N PRO A 37 -18.09 17.60 -2.68
CA PRO A 37 -17.46 17.43 -3.97
C PRO A 37 -17.93 16.07 -4.52
N THR A 38 -18.76 16.09 -5.55
CA THR A 38 -19.13 14.87 -6.31
C THR A 38 -17.88 14.18 -6.85
N LEU A 39 -17.95 12.85 -7.06
CA LEU A 39 -16.86 11.94 -7.51
C LEU A 39 -15.98 12.48 -8.67
N ARG A 40 -16.52 13.40 -9.49
CA ARG A 40 -15.82 14.07 -10.60
C ARG A 40 -14.68 15.01 -10.14
N THR A 41 -14.71 15.48 -8.90
CA THR A 41 -13.71 16.39 -8.31
C THR A 41 -12.59 15.67 -7.54
N GLN A 42 -12.68 14.34 -7.36
CA GLN A 42 -11.62 13.57 -6.68
C GLN A 42 -10.52 13.07 -7.64
N ARG A 43 -10.82 12.88 -8.94
CA ARG A 43 -9.81 12.50 -9.94
C ARG A 43 -8.69 13.54 -10.10
N SER A 44 -8.94 14.79 -9.76
CA SER A 44 -7.94 15.87 -9.86
C SER A 44 -6.95 15.92 -8.69
N ARG A 45 -6.98 14.94 -7.77
CA ARG A 45 -6.09 14.91 -6.58
C ARG A 45 -5.24 13.64 -6.48
N LEU A 46 -5.21 12.82 -7.53
CA LEU A 46 -4.30 11.68 -7.62
C LEU A 46 -3.22 11.97 -8.66
N ALA A 47 -1.98 11.71 -8.30
CA ALA A 47 -0.87 11.60 -9.22
C ALA A 47 -0.61 10.13 -9.51
N TYR A 48 -0.42 9.81 -10.78
CA TYR A 48 -0.11 8.47 -11.24
C TYR A 48 1.37 8.44 -11.62
N HIS A 49 2.09 7.43 -11.15
CA HIS A 49 3.53 7.25 -11.39
C HIS A 49 3.80 5.85 -11.90
N GLY A 50 4.90 5.71 -12.64
CA GLY A 50 5.26 4.45 -13.30
C GLY A 50 4.13 3.99 -14.23
N ASP A 51 3.69 2.77 -14.04
CA ASP A 51 2.68 2.11 -14.89
C ASP A 51 1.23 2.40 -14.52
N ALA A 52 1.00 3.05 -13.38
CA ALA A 52 -0.36 3.23 -12.90
C ALA A 52 -1.15 4.13 -13.86
N VAL A 53 -2.35 3.70 -14.25
CA VAL A 53 -3.24 4.47 -15.11
C VAL A 53 -4.69 4.40 -14.62
N PRO A 54 -5.47 5.49 -14.73
CA PRO A 54 -6.91 5.42 -14.55
C PRO A 54 -7.56 4.74 -15.76
N LEU A 55 -8.32 3.67 -15.53
CA LEU A 55 -9.05 2.94 -16.57
C LEU A 55 -10.44 2.55 -16.07
N ASP A 56 -11.48 2.93 -16.80
CA ASP A 56 -12.89 2.56 -16.53
C ASP A 56 -13.35 2.76 -15.08
N GLY A 57 -12.91 3.87 -14.46
CA GLY A 57 -13.27 4.20 -13.08
C GLY A 57 -12.48 3.44 -12.01
N LYS A 58 -11.48 2.66 -12.41
CA LYS A 58 -10.52 1.95 -11.56
C LYS A 58 -9.12 2.52 -11.77
N ILE A 59 -8.18 2.06 -10.96
CA ILE A 59 -6.75 2.30 -11.14
C ILE A 59 -6.14 0.95 -11.50
N GLU A 60 -5.52 0.87 -12.66
CA GLU A 60 -4.72 -0.28 -13.06
C GLU A 60 -3.26 0.03 -12.71
N PHE A 61 -2.69 -0.72 -11.76
CA PHE A 61 -1.32 -0.48 -11.27
C PHE A 61 -0.23 -1.14 -12.14
N ASN A 62 -0.58 -2.21 -12.85
CA ASN A 62 0.33 -2.96 -13.71
C ASN A 62 -0.45 -3.74 -14.77
N LYS A 63 0.25 -4.09 -15.86
CA LYS A 63 -0.28 -4.95 -16.93
C LYS A 63 0.26 -6.37 -16.79
N PHE A 64 -0.60 -7.37 -16.99
CA PHE A 64 -0.27 -8.80 -16.83
C PHE A 64 0.89 -9.28 -17.73
N ASN A 65 1.06 -8.69 -18.91
CA ASN A 65 2.03 -9.14 -19.92
C ASN A 65 3.43 -8.51 -19.77
N TYR A 66 3.64 -7.61 -18.81
CA TYR A 66 4.94 -6.99 -18.60
C TYR A 66 5.46 -7.30 -17.20
N LEU A 67 6.66 -7.88 -17.14
CA LEU A 67 7.35 -8.18 -15.89
C LEU A 67 8.06 -6.94 -15.35
N CYS A 68 8.39 -6.97 -14.06
CA CYS A 68 9.21 -5.97 -13.38
C CYS A 68 8.67 -4.53 -13.50
N ARG A 69 7.34 -4.36 -13.44
CA ARG A 69 6.68 -3.04 -13.46
C ARG A 69 6.36 -2.55 -12.06
N VAL A 70 6.36 -1.23 -11.92
CA VAL A 70 5.93 -0.53 -10.71
C VAL A 70 4.92 0.52 -11.13
N GLY A 71 3.80 0.60 -10.44
CA GLY A 71 2.82 1.66 -10.62
C GLY A 71 2.37 2.17 -9.26
N TRP A 72 2.34 3.49 -9.10
CA TRP A 72 1.78 4.13 -7.92
C TRP A 72 0.63 5.05 -8.30
N ALA A 73 -0.37 5.12 -7.42
CA ALA A 73 -1.29 6.24 -7.38
C ALA A 73 -1.15 6.90 -6.02
N THR A 74 -0.76 8.17 -5.99
CA THR A 74 -0.54 8.93 -4.76
C THR A 74 -1.49 10.10 -4.67
N TYR A 75 -1.94 10.44 -3.45
CA TYR A 75 -2.66 11.66 -3.22
C TYR A 75 -1.72 12.87 -3.35
N THR A 76 -2.11 13.89 -4.10
CA THR A 76 -1.26 15.07 -4.36
C THR A 76 -1.25 16.05 -3.19
N GLY A 77 -2.18 15.94 -2.25
CA GLY A 77 -2.18 16.75 -1.03
C GLY A 77 -1.25 16.19 0.05
N LYS A 78 -0.83 17.05 0.97
CA LYS A 78 -0.10 16.66 2.18
C LYS A 78 -1.09 16.17 3.23
N VAL A 79 -0.72 15.12 3.98
CA VAL A 79 -1.52 14.65 5.11
C VAL A 79 -0.73 14.79 6.39
N PRO A 80 -1.17 15.66 7.32
CA PRO A 80 -0.52 15.78 8.63
C PRO A 80 -0.83 14.51 9.43
N ILE A 81 0.20 13.74 9.76
CA ILE A 81 0.05 12.51 10.57
C ILE A 81 0.44 12.74 12.04
N TRP A 82 1.29 13.73 12.32
CA TRP A 82 1.63 14.17 13.67
C TRP A 82 2.17 15.60 13.66
N ASP A 83 2.07 16.26 14.80
CA ASP A 83 2.67 17.57 15.06
C ASP A 83 3.80 17.41 16.09
N SER A 84 5.00 17.85 15.73
CA SER A 84 6.18 17.71 16.58
C SER A 84 6.25 18.69 17.75
N GLN A 85 5.60 19.85 17.62
CA GLN A 85 5.54 20.85 18.67
C GLN A 85 4.51 20.46 19.73
N THR A 86 3.32 20.06 19.30
CA THR A 86 2.23 19.71 20.22
C THR A 86 2.22 18.23 20.63
N ARG A 87 3.01 17.39 19.97
CA ARG A 87 2.99 15.91 20.12
C ARG A 87 1.64 15.28 19.80
N THR A 88 0.78 15.99 19.08
CA THR A 88 -0.54 15.52 18.68
C THR A 88 -0.42 14.54 17.52
N LEU A 89 -1.08 13.38 17.61
CA LEU A 89 -1.21 12.42 16.52
C LEU A 89 -2.53 12.65 15.77
N THR A 90 -2.54 12.34 14.49
CA THR A 90 -3.76 12.37 13.68
C THR A 90 -4.26 10.95 13.43
N ASP A 91 -5.51 10.70 13.80
CA ASP A 91 -6.20 9.48 13.43
C ASP A 91 -6.62 9.54 11.96
N PHE A 92 -6.46 8.44 11.24
CA PHE A 92 -6.96 8.31 9.89
C PHE A 92 -7.65 6.97 9.68
N THR A 93 -8.52 6.93 8.68
CA THR A 93 -9.16 5.70 8.24
C THR A 93 -9.18 5.69 6.73
N THR A 94 -8.71 4.58 6.19
CA THR A 94 -8.76 4.26 4.77
C THR A 94 -9.90 3.28 4.50
N ARG A 95 -10.52 3.36 3.33
CA ARG A 95 -11.24 2.22 2.74
C ARG A 95 -10.96 2.12 1.26
N PHE A 96 -10.69 0.94 0.74
CA PHE A 96 -10.57 0.76 -0.71
C PHE A 96 -11.07 -0.62 -1.15
N THR A 97 -11.37 -0.73 -2.44
CA THR A 97 -11.69 -2.01 -3.06
C THR A 97 -10.50 -2.41 -3.92
N LEU A 98 -9.96 -3.60 -3.65
CA LEU A 98 -8.86 -4.19 -4.41
C LEU A 98 -9.37 -5.39 -5.22
N THR A 99 -8.83 -5.58 -6.42
CA THR A 99 -9.02 -6.81 -7.20
C THR A 99 -7.67 -7.25 -7.72
N VAL A 100 -7.27 -8.47 -7.39
CA VAL A 100 -6.02 -9.08 -7.86
C VAL A 100 -6.38 -10.19 -8.82
N GLN A 101 -5.87 -10.11 -10.05
CA GLN A 101 -6.04 -11.17 -11.04
C GLN A 101 -4.74 -11.98 -11.10
N THR A 102 -4.80 -13.24 -10.66
CA THR A 102 -3.70 -14.19 -10.85
C THR A 102 -3.91 -14.96 -12.15
N PRO A 103 -2.84 -15.32 -12.89
CA PRO A 103 -2.94 -16.28 -13.99
C PRO A 103 -3.51 -17.61 -13.48
N SER A 104 -4.25 -18.31 -14.34
CA SER A 104 -4.88 -19.58 -14.00
C SER A 104 -3.83 -20.62 -13.63
N SER A 105 -3.91 -21.15 -12.41
CA SER A 105 -3.11 -22.29 -11.92
C SER A 105 -3.49 -23.62 -12.58
N ALA A 106 -4.45 -23.62 -13.51
CA ALA A 106 -4.99 -24.80 -14.17
C ALA A 106 -4.08 -25.22 -15.35
N GLY A 107 -2.95 -25.85 -15.02
CA GLY A 107 -2.06 -26.46 -16.00
C GLY A 107 -0.78 -27.00 -15.37
N PRO A 108 -0.08 -27.94 -16.03
CA PRO A 108 1.16 -28.54 -15.53
C PRO A 108 2.31 -27.54 -15.35
N ASN A 109 2.17 -26.34 -15.93
CA ASN A 109 3.11 -25.23 -15.77
C ASN A 109 2.49 -24.20 -14.82
N LYS A 110 2.69 -24.38 -13.50
CA LYS A 110 2.36 -23.35 -12.50
C LYS A 110 3.19 -22.10 -12.84
N ILE A 111 2.57 -21.09 -13.44
CA ILE A 111 3.22 -19.80 -13.68
C ILE A 111 3.38 -19.14 -12.31
N CYS A 112 4.62 -18.83 -11.92
CA CYS A 112 4.88 -17.99 -10.76
C CYS A 112 4.22 -16.62 -10.99
N TYR A 113 3.24 -16.27 -10.15
CA TYR A 113 2.65 -14.94 -10.11
C TYR A 113 3.19 -14.17 -8.92
N GLY A 114 3.15 -12.84 -9.04
CA GLY A 114 3.70 -11.96 -8.02
C GLY A 114 3.67 -10.50 -8.47
N ASN A 115 4.00 -9.55 -7.60
CA ASN A 115 4.59 -9.78 -6.28
C ASN A 115 3.65 -9.32 -5.16
N GLY A 116 3.03 -8.15 -5.30
CA GLY A 116 1.98 -7.72 -4.39
C GLY A 116 1.52 -6.30 -4.67
N VAL A 117 0.63 -5.81 -3.83
CA VAL A 117 0.20 -4.41 -3.80
C VAL A 117 0.28 -3.90 -2.38
N ALA A 118 0.63 -2.62 -2.22
CA ALA A 118 0.74 -2.00 -0.91
C ALA A 118 -0.03 -0.68 -0.83
N PHE A 119 -0.70 -0.49 0.30
CA PHE A 119 -1.11 0.81 0.77
C PHE A 119 0.02 1.37 1.64
N PHE A 120 0.49 2.60 1.37
CA PHE A 120 1.64 3.15 2.10
C PHE A 120 1.45 4.60 2.56
N LEU A 121 2.15 4.92 3.64
CA LEU A 121 2.53 6.25 4.11
C LEU A 121 4.03 6.41 3.91
N GLY A 122 4.46 7.33 3.07
CA GLY A 122 5.89 7.60 2.82
C GLY A 122 6.19 9.10 2.82
N PRO A 123 7.44 9.56 2.86
CA PRO A 123 7.73 10.98 2.97
C PRO A 123 7.14 11.83 1.83
N VAL A 124 6.81 13.10 2.07
CA VAL A 124 6.41 14.02 0.99
C VAL A 124 7.58 14.19 0.03
N GLY A 125 7.32 13.97 -1.26
CA GLY A 125 8.36 13.96 -2.28
C GLY A 125 9.11 12.63 -2.36
N PHE A 126 8.66 11.58 -1.67
CA PHE A 126 9.15 10.23 -1.90
C PHE A 126 8.80 9.79 -3.32
N GLU A 127 9.81 9.30 -4.03
CA GLU A 127 9.71 8.84 -5.41
C GLU A 127 9.91 7.33 -5.47
N ILE A 128 9.43 6.69 -6.55
CA ILE A 128 9.68 5.27 -6.80
C ILE A 128 11.20 5.05 -6.82
N PRO A 129 11.78 4.24 -5.92
CA PRO A 129 13.21 3.99 -5.94
C PRO A 129 13.61 3.26 -7.23
N PRO A 130 14.80 3.50 -7.79
CA PRO A 130 15.30 2.70 -8.89
C PRO A 130 15.46 1.24 -8.47
N ASN A 131 15.24 0.31 -9.41
CA ASN A 131 15.36 -1.14 -9.18
C ASN A 131 14.47 -1.67 -8.05
N SER A 132 13.28 -1.10 -7.90
CA SER A 132 12.30 -1.42 -6.84
C SER A 132 11.16 -2.34 -7.28
N ALA A 133 11.21 -2.89 -8.49
CA ALA A 133 10.18 -3.80 -8.97
C ALA A 133 10.20 -5.15 -8.23
N GLY A 134 9.15 -5.94 -8.43
CA GLY A 134 9.06 -7.28 -7.84
C GLY A 134 8.77 -7.24 -6.34
N GLY A 135 9.44 -8.09 -5.57
CA GLY A 135 9.26 -8.21 -4.10
C GLY A 135 9.60 -6.94 -3.31
N PHE A 136 10.24 -5.95 -3.95
CA PHE A 136 10.46 -4.63 -3.36
C PHE A 136 9.23 -3.70 -3.42
N LEU A 137 8.15 -4.13 -4.07
CA LEU A 137 6.82 -3.49 -4.14
C LEU A 137 6.82 -2.05 -4.66
N GLY A 138 7.88 -1.62 -5.33
CA GLY A 138 8.07 -0.23 -5.72
C GLY A 138 8.41 0.70 -4.57
N LEU A 139 8.58 0.20 -3.33
CA LEU A 139 8.79 1.00 -2.12
C LEU A 139 10.24 0.95 -1.62
N TYR A 140 10.97 -0.09 -1.97
CA TYR A 140 12.33 -0.33 -1.48
C TYR A 140 13.29 -0.61 -2.64
N SER A 141 14.57 -0.61 -2.33
CA SER A 141 15.63 -1.13 -3.17
C SER A 141 16.48 -2.08 -2.33
N THR A 142 17.44 -2.76 -2.95
CA THR A 142 18.37 -3.67 -2.24
C THR A 142 19.12 -2.97 -1.09
N SER A 143 19.42 -1.67 -1.23
CA SER A 143 20.14 -0.91 -0.19
C SER A 143 19.23 -0.33 0.88
N THR A 144 17.92 -0.29 0.64
CA THR A 144 16.96 0.30 1.58
C THR A 144 16.07 -0.73 2.24
N SER A 145 15.90 -1.96 1.76
CA SER A 145 14.89 -2.93 2.26
C SER A 145 14.88 -3.21 3.78
N SER A 146 15.98 -2.98 4.49
CA SER A 146 16.14 -3.17 5.93
C SER A 146 16.71 -1.93 6.67
N SER A 147 16.71 -0.76 6.04
CA SER A 147 17.26 0.46 6.61
C SER A 147 16.37 1.03 7.71
N SER A 148 16.93 1.22 8.91
CA SER A 148 16.26 1.90 10.04
C SER A 148 15.91 3.37 9.76
N ARG A 149 16.44 3.94 8.67
CA ARG A 149 16.15 5.32 8.24
C ARG A 149 14.92 5.40 7.32
N ASN A 150 14.32 4.28 6.95
CA ASN A 150 13.13 4.31 6.12
C ASN A 150 11.92 4.79 6.91
N GLN A 151 11.32 5.84 6.41
CA GLN A 151 10.13 6.45 6.99
C GLN A 151 8.91 6.03 6.17
N ILE A 152 8.77 4.73 5.91
CA ILE A 152 7.65 4.18 5.14
C ILE A 152 6.89 3.20 6.05
N LEU A 153 5.62 3.48 6.31
CA LEU A 153 4.66 2.55 6.90
C LEU A 153 3.80 2.02 5.77
N HIS A 154 3.63 0.71 5.66
CA HIS A 154 2.77 0.13 4.63
C HIS A 154 2.02 -1.11 5.10
N GLU A 155 0.87 -1.32 4.49
CA GLU A 155 0.14 -2.59 4.51
C GLU A 155 0.31 -3.23 3.13
N LYS A 156 0.81 -4.47 3.09
CA LYS A 156 1.01 -5.20 1.84
C LYS A 156 0.08 -6.39 1.72
N PHE A 157 -0.42 -6.62 0.52
CA PHE A 157 -1.05 -7.86 0.07
C PHE A 157 -0.02 -8.58 -0.78
N ASP A 158 0.69 -9.53 -0.16
CA ASP A 158 1.85 -10.20 -0.72
C ASP A 158 1.47 -11.57 -1.29
N SER A 159 1.65 -11.71 -2.59
CA SER A 159 1.28 -12.89 -3.38
C SER A 159 2.49 -13.74 -3.76
N PHE A 160 3.70 -13.35 -3.35
CA PHE A 160 4.91 -14.08 -3.65
C PHE A 160 5.87 -14.07 -2.46
N ALA A 161 6.07 -15.24 -1.85
CA ALA A 161 6.98 -15.37 -0.72
C ALA A 161 8.45 -15.20 -1.15
N ASN A 162 9.07 -14.08 -0.80
CA ASN A 162 10.51 -13.87 -0.94
C ASN A 162 11.25 -14.45 0.28
N PRO A 163 12.07 -15.51 0.13
CA PRO A 163 12.71 -16.20 1.25
C PRO A 163 13.60 -15.31 2.14
N GLU A 164 14.06 -14.18 1.60
CA GLU A 164 14.94 -13.24 2.30
C GLU A 164 14.22 -12.45 3.41
N TRP A 165 12.90 -12.24 3.31
CA TRP A 165 12.14 -11.44 4.30
C TRP A 165 10.73 -11.93 4.62
N ASP A 166 10.18 -12.87 3.85
CA ASP A 166 8.82 -13.38 4.02
C ASP A 166 8.77 -14.77 4.66
N PRO A 167 7.64 -15.12 5.32
CA PRO A 167 7.33 -16.52 5.54
C PRO A 167 7.14 -17.26 4.21
N ALA A 168 7.22 -18.58 4.22
CA ALA A 168 7.06 -19.43 3.03
C ALA A 168 5.60 -19.53 2.50
N PHE A 169 4.80 -18.47 2.68
CA PHE A 169 3.41 -18.39 2.25
C PHE A 169 2.99 -16.94 1.93
N GLU A 170 1.96 -16.83 1.09
CA GLU A 170 1.27 -15.58 0.74
C GLU A 170 0.55 -15.00 1.95
N HIS A 171 0.61 -13.68 2.13
CA HIS A 171 0.13 -13.05 3.35
C HIS A 171 -0.26 -11.58 3.16
N VAL A 172 -1.08 -11.08 4.07
CA VAL A 172 -1.23 -9.65 4.30
C VAL A 172 -0.32 -9.26 5.47
N GLY A 173 0.39 -8.16 5.35
CA GLY A 173 1.35 -7.71 6.36
C GLY A 173 1.24 -6.21 6.67
N ILE A 174 1.49 -5.84 7.92
CA ILE A 174 1.76 -4.45 8.31
C ILE A 174 3.27 -4.32 8.54
N ASN A 175 3.85 -3.30 7.93
CA ASN A 175 5.28 -3.15 7.78
C ASN A 175 5.74 -1.77 8.21
N ASN A 176 6.77 -1.71 9.06
CA ASN A 176 7.34 -0.46 9.55
C ASN A 176 8.78 -0.31 9.07
N GLY A 177 9.00 0.50 8.04
CA GLY A 177 10.32 0.82 7.51
C GLY A 177 11.05 -0.36 6.84
N SER A 178 10.39 -1.50 6.62
CA SER A 178 11.01 -2.73 6.14
C SER A 178 10.08 -3.57 5.27
N LEU A 179 10.64 -4.41 4.39
CA LEU A 179 9.89 -5.43 3.65
C LEU A 179 9.40 -6.59 4.53
N LYS A 180 10.08 -6.84 5.65
CA LYS A 180 9.66 -7.83 6.63
C LYS A 180 8.49 -7.29 7.46
N SER A 181 7.37 -8.02 7.43
CA SER A 181 6.16 -7.66 8.16
C SER A 181 6.39 -7.71 9.67
N ALA A 182 5.93 -6.69 10.40
CA ALA A 182 5.93 -6.68 11.86
C ALA A 182 4.82 -7.57 12.42
N VAL A 183 3.69 -7.62 11.72
CA VAL A 183 2.57 -8.52 11.96
C VAL A 183 2.00 -8.93 10.61
N LEU A 184 1.53 -10.17 10.51
CA LEU A 184 1.01 -10.73 9.27
C LEU A 184 -0.14 -11.71 9.52
N ALA A 185 -0.95 -11.93 8.50
CA ALA A 185 -1.97 -12.95 8.44
C ALA A 185 -1.90 -13.70 7.10
N PRO A 186 -2.08 -15.03 7.06
CA PRO A 186 -2.12 -15.78 5.82
C PRO A 186 -3.22 -15.26 4.87
N TRP A 187 -2.91 -15.18 3.59
CA TRP A 187 -3.85 -14.79 2.54
C TRP A 187 -3.53 -15.57 1.27
N ASN A 188 -4.53 -16.10 0.59
CA ASN A 188 -4.32 -16.87 -0.64
C ASN A 188 -4.84 -16.07 -1.83
N ALA A 189 -3.95 -15.41 -2.55
CA ALA A 189 -4.27 -14.57 -3.69
C ALA A 189 -4.98 -15.35 -4.79
N SER A 190 -4.53 -16.58 -5.08
CA SER A 190 -5.13 -17.41 -6.13
C SER A 190 -6.58 -17.81 -5.82
N LEU A 191 -6.90 -18.09 -4.55
CA LEU A 191 -8.27 -18.40 -4.12
C LEU A 191 -9.23 -17.22 -4.30
N HIS A 192 -8.70 -15.99 -4.26
CA HIS A 192 -9.44 -14.75 -4.41
C HIS A 192 -9.22 -14.07 -5.77
N SER A 193 -8.67 -14.79 -6.75
CA SER A 193 -8.36 -14.24 -8.07
C SER A 193 -9.61 -13.69 -8.77
N GLY A 194 -9.52 -12.44 -9.25
CA GLY A 194 -10.61 -11.72 -9.91
C GLY A 194 -11.73 -11.25 -8.98
N ASN A 195 -11.72 -11.65 -7.70
CA ASN A 195 -12.70 -11.20 -6.73
C ASN A 195 -12.34 -9.83 -6.16
N SER A 196 -13.31 -8.94 -6.13
CA SER A 196 -13.17 -7.65 -5.47
C SER A 196 -13.32 -7.81 -3.95
N THR A 197 -12.37 -7.25 -3.20
CA THR A 197 -12.35 -7.27 -1.74
C THR A 197 -12.33 -5.85 -1.20
N ASN A 198 -13.17 -5.57 -0.19
CA ASN A 198 -13.15 -4.30 0.53
C ASN A 198 -12.19 -4.39 1.72
N VAL A 199 -11.28 -3.43 1.80
CA VAL A 199 -10.28 -3.26 2.85
C VAL A 199 -10.61 -1.98 3.60
#